data_AF-A0A7C0UGM2-F1
#
_entry.id   AF-A0A7C0UGM2-F1
#
_cell.length_a   1.000
_cell.length_b   1.000
_cell.length_c   1.000
_cell.angle_alpha   90.00
_cell.angle_beta   90.00
_cell.angle_gamma   90.00
#
_symmetry.space_group_name_H-M   'P 1'
#
loop_
_entity.id
_entity.type
_entity.pdbx_description
1 polymer ?
#
loop_
_entity_poly.entity_id
_entity_poly.type
_entity_poly.pdbx_seq_one_letter_code
_entity_poly.pdbx_strand_id
1 'polypeptide(L)'
;MEWAIFFIIASVTLIYALMPLMGGRQVWQEAPDAKDEQIKSLEMEKASFLKALKDIEFEFASNKINNDDYDKLRNHYRLKLAEVMKELGGNRDIKGGGNKENTDG
;
A
#
# COMPACT_ATOMS: atom_id res chain seq x y z
N MET A 1 35.84 12.36 -10.63
CA MET A 1 35.59 11.08 -9.92
C MET A 1 34.74 11.26 -8.66
N GLU A 2 34.74 12.42 -8.01
CA GLU A 2 34.05 12.64 -6.72
C GLU A 2 32.51 12.61 -6.82
N TRP A 3 31.93 13.15 -7.89
CA TRP A 3 30.48 13.17 -8.10
C TRP A 3 29.87 11.77 -8.28
N ALA A 4 30.65 10.81 -8.80
CA ALA A 4 30.18 9.44 -9.02
C ALA A 4 29.84 8.74 -7.70
N ILE A 5 30.56 9.05 -6.62
CA ILE A 5 30.35 8.43 -5.30
C ILE A 5 29.00 8.86 -4.72
N PHE A 6 28.61 10.13 -4.87
CA PHE A 6 27.32 10.63 -4.41
C PHE A 6 26.15 9.96 -5.12
N PHE A 7 26.25 9.75 -6.44
CA PHE A 7 25.21 9.03 -7.20
C PHE A 7 25.10 7.56 -6.81
N ILE A 8 26.23 6.89 -6.49
CA ILE A 8 26.23 5.50 -6.03
C ILE A 8 25.54 5.39 -4.65
N ILE A 9 25.90 6.25 -3.70
CA ILE A 9 25.32 6.23 -2.35
C ILE A 9 23.82 6.59 -2.39
N ALA A 10 23.44 7.59 -3.18
CA ALA A 10 22.04 7.98 -3.37
C ALA A 10 21.21 6.86 -4.01
N SER A 11 21.76 6.15 -5.00
CA SER A 11 21.09 5.02 -5.65
C SER A 11 20.89 3.84 -4.69
N VAL A 12 21.91 3.48 -3.91
CA VAL A 12 21.83 2.39 -2.93
C VAL A 12 20.81 2.70 -1.83
N THR A 13 20.77 3.93 -1.31
CA THR A 13 19.77 4.35 -0.32
C THR A 13 18.35 4.37 -0.88
N LEU A 14 18.18 4.81 -2.14
CA LEU A 14 16.89 4.78 -2.83
C LEU A 14 16.39 3.34 -3.00
N ILE A 15 17.26 2.42 -3.44
CA ILE A 15 16.93 0.99 -3.62
C ILE A 15 16.60 0.35 -2.26
N TYR A 16 17.38 0.64 -1.21
CA TYR A 16 17.13 0.10 0.13
C TYR A 16 15.79 0.58 0.71
N ALA A 17 15.43 1.85 0.49
CA ALA A 17 14.14 2.40 0.93
C ALA A 17 12.95 1.83 0.12
N LEU A 18 13.18 1.40 -1.13
CA LEU A 18 12.17 0.75 -1.97
C LEU A 18 12.10 -0.77 -1.78
N MET A 19 13.13 -1.39 -1.21
CA MET A 19 13.19 -2.83 -0.91
C MET A 19 12.04 -3.32 -0.01
N PRO A 20 11.65 -2.64 1.09
CA PRO A 20 10.48 -3.06 1.89
C PRO A 20 9.15 -2.87 1.16
N LEU A 21 9.12 -2.14 0.05
CA LEU A 21 7.93 -1.92 -0.78
C LEU A 21 7.74 -3.02 -1.84
N MET A 22 8.82 -3.72 -2.24
CA MET A 22 8.80 -4.86 -3.17
C MET A 22 8.80 -6.22 -2.48
N GLY A 23 9.01 -6.27 -1.16
CA GLY A 23 8.91 -7.47 -0.34
C GLY A 23 7.47 -7.95 -0.16
N GLY A 24 6.84 -8.38 -1.25
CA GLY A 24 5.65 -9.21 -1.20
C GLY A 24 5.98 -10.43 -0.35
N ARG A 25 5.40 -10.50 0.84
CA ARG A 25 5.48 -11.66 1.73
C ARG A 25 5.06 -12.89 0.94
N GLN A 26 6.02 -13.66 0.46
CA GLN A 26 5.80 -15.02 0.01
C GLN A 26 5.70 -15.88 1.26
N VAL A 27 4.55 -15.78 1.94
CA VAL A 27 4.17 -16.78 2.94
C VAL A 27 3.84 -18.03 2.13
N TRP A 28 4.72 -19.01 2.25
CA TRP A 28 4.44 -20.37 1.84
C TRP A 28 3.22 -20.88 2.64
N GLN A 29 2.32 -21.56 1.94
CA GLN A 29 1.27 -22.47 2.43
C GLN A 29 -0.18 -21.98 2.50
N GLU A 30 -1.01 -22.94 2.05
CA GLU A 30 -2.47 -23.09 2.11
C GLU A 30 -3.28 -22.46 0.97
N ALA A 31 -4.15 -23.29 0.39
CA ALA A 31 -4.93 -22.99 -0.80
C ALA A 31 -5.67 -21.65 -0.64
N PRO A 32 -5.71 -20.80 -1.70
CA PRO A 32 -6.25 -19.46 -1.58
C PRO A 32 -7.73 -19.53 -1.20
N ASP A 33 -8.05 -19.18 0.04
CA ASP A 33 -9.40 -18.81 0.40
C ASP A 33 -9.76 -17.60 -0.46
N ALA A 34 -10.87 -17.66 -1.21
CA ALA A 34 -11.32 -16.57 -2.08
C ALA A 34 -11.51 -15.25 -1.31
N LYS A 35 -11.62 -15.31 0.03
CA LYS A 35 -11.61 -14.15 0.91
C LYS A 35 -10.22 -13.55 1.12
N ASP A 36 -9.18 -14.38 1.21
CA ASP A 36 -7.80 -13.92 1.33
C ASP A 36 -7.32 -13.30 0.01
N GLU A 37 -7.79 -13.79 -1.14
CA GLU A 37 -7.57 -13.13 -2.44
C GLU A 37 -8.24 -11.74 -2.51
N GLN A 38 -9.48 -11.62 -2.02
CA GLN A 38 -10.19 -10.34 -1.93
C GLN A 38 -9.51 -9.34 -0.97
N ILE A 39 -9.03 -9.81 0.19
CA ILE A 39 -8.28 -8.95 1.11
C ILE A 39 -6.99 -8.49 0.43
N LYS A 40 -6.27 -9.39 -0.25
CA LYS A 40 -5.04 -9.07 -0.95
C LYS A 40 -5.27 -8.09 -2.11
N SER A 41 -6.37 -8.22 -2.87
CA SER A 41 -6.72 -7.26 -3.93
C SER A 41 -7.03 -5.88 -3.36
N LEU A 42 -7.78 -5.80 -2.25
CA LEU A 42 -8.06 -4.54 -1.55
C LEU A 42 -6.79 -3.90 -0.97
N GLU A 43 -5.84 -4.71 -0.47
CA GLU A 43 -4.53 -4.22 -0.03
C GLU A 43 -3.68 -3.67 -1.18
N MET A 44 -3.70 -4.33 -2.35
CA MET A 44 -3.04 -3.83 -3.55
C MET A 44 -3.67 -2.52 -4.03
N GLU A 45 -4.99 -2.41 -3.97
CA GLU A 45 -5.72 -1.20 -4.36
C GLU A 45 -5.41 -0.02 -3.43
N LYS A 46 -5.37 -0.27 -2.11
CA LYS A 46 -4.88 0.68 -1.11
C LYS A 46 -3.46 1.17 -1.43
N ALA A 47 -2.54 0.26 -1.75
CA ALA A 47 -1.16 0.60 -2.08
C ALA A 47 -1.09 1.47 -3.36
N SER A 48 -1.91 1.17 -4.36
CA SER A 48 -2.04 1.95 -5.59
C SER A 48 -2.49 3.39 -5.32
N PHE A 49 -3.54 3.58 -4.50
CA PHE A 49 -4.02 4.92 -4.16
C PHE A 49 -3.02 5.72 -3.31
N LEU A 50 -2.31 5.06 -2.39
CA LEU A 50 -1.22 5.71 -1.64
C LEU A 50 -0.07 6.13 -2.55
N LYS A 51 0.29 5.30 -3.53
CA LYS A 51 1.29 5.66 -4.53
C LYS A 51 0.85 6.87 -5.36
N ALA A 52 -0.39 6.86 -5.87
CA ALA A 52 -0.94 7.99 -6.61
C ALA A 52 -0.91 9.29 -5.79
N LEU A 53 -1.22 9.21 -4.49
CA LEU A 53 -1.16 10.37 -3.58
C LEU A 53 0.27 10.93 -3.46
N LYS A 54 1.28 10.05 -3.40
CA LYS A 54 2.68 10.43 -3.34
C LYS A 54 3.19 11.00 -4.67
N ASP A 55 2.74 10.45 -5.79
CA ASP A 55 3.11 10.92 -7.11
C ASP A 55 2.57 12.35 -7.36
N ILE A 56 1.32 12.63 -7.00
CA ILE A 56 0.76 14.01 -7.12
C ILE A 56 1.43 15.00 -6.17
N GLU A 57 1.86 14.57 -4.98
CA GLU A 57 2.60 15.41 -4.05
C GLU A 57 3.98 15.77 -4.61
N PHE A 58 4.64 14.81 -5.27
CA PHE A 58 5.87 15.06 -6.00
C PHE A 58 5.68 16.00 -7.19
N GLU A 59 4.60 15.86 -7.96
CA GLU A 59 4.28 16.75 -9.07
C GLU A 59 4.00 18.18 -8.61
N PHE A 60 3.28 18.35 -7.50
CA PHE A 60 3.05 19.66 -6.88
C PHE A 60 4.35 20.26 -6.35
N ALA A 61 5.17 19.49 -5.63
CA ALA A 61 6.49 19.94 -5.15
C ALA A 61 7.44 20.30 -6.31
N SER A 62 7.28 19.64 -7.46
CA SER A 62 8.01 19.93 -8.69
C SER A 62 7.41 21.08 -9.51
N ASN A 63 6.37 21.75 -8.99
CA ASN A 63 5.65 22.86 -9.61
C ASN A 63 5.06 22.50 -10.99
N LYS A 64 4.77 21.22 -11.25
CA LYS A 64 4.18 20.72 -12.51
C LYS A 64 2.66 20.91 -12.56
N ILE A 65 2.02 20.95 -11.39
CA ILE A 65 0.59 21.16 -11.21
C ILE A 65 0.38 22.35 -10.26
N ASN A 66 -0.73 23.07 -10.43
CA ASN A 66 -1.08 24.18 -9.55
C ASN A 66 -1.78 23.68 -8.26
N ASN A 67 -2.02 24.59 -7.32
CA ASN A 67 -2.63 24.28 -6.03
C ASN A 67 -4.07 23.74 -6.17
N ASP A 68 -4.90 24.37 -7.00
CA ASP A 68 -6.30 23.96 -7.23
C ASP A 68 -6.40 22.53 -7.79
N ASP A 69 -5.50 22.16 -8.71
CA ASP A 69 -5.47 20.83 -9.31
C ASP A 69 -4.94 19.79 -8.33
N TYR A 70 -3.92 20.15 -7.54
CA TYR A 70 -3.42 19.31 -6.46
C TYR A 70 -4.52 19.00 -5.42
N ASP A 71 -5.26 20.01 -4.96
CA ASP A 71 -6.30 19.83 -3.94
C ASP A 71 -7.45 18.95 -4.43
N LYS A 72 -7.86 19.09 -5.70
CA LYS A 72 -8.87 18.22 -6.33
C LYS A 72 -8.39 16.78 -6.40
N LEU A 73 -7.20 16.54 -6.94
CA LEU A 73 -6.62 15.20 -7.09
C LEU A 73 -6.41 14.54 -5.74
N ARG A 74 -5.87 15.27 -4.77
CA ARG A 74 -5.63 14.80 -3.41
C ARG A 74 -6.91 14.39 -2.71
N ASN A 75 -7.96 15.22 -2.79
CA ASN A 75 -9.23 14.88 -2.17
C ASN A 75 -9.89 13.66 -2.83
N HIS A 76 -9.83 13.55 -4.15
CA HIS A 76 -10.34 12.40 -4.88
C HIS A 76 -9.67 11.08 -4.45
N TYR A 77 -8.33 11.04 -4.40
CA TYR A 77 -7.60 9.84 -3.99
C TYR A 77 -7.78 9.53 -2.50
N ARG A 78 -7.91 10.54 -1.64
CA ARG A 78 -8.22 10.34 -0.21
C ARG A 78 -9.59 9.72 0.02
N LEU A 79 -10.60 10.14 -0.74
CA LEU A 79 -11.95 9.55 -0.66
C LEU A 79 -11.94 8.08 -1.08
N LYS A 80 -11.30 7.76 -2.21
CA LYS A 80 -11.15 6.37 -2.67
C LYS A 80 -10.38 5.50 -1.67
N LEU A 81 -9.30 6.03 -1.09
CA LEU A 81 -8.55 5.33 -0.05
C LEU A 81 -9.40 5.04 1.19
N ALA A 82 -10.26 5.99 1.60
CA ALA A 82 -11.15 5.81 2.73
C ALA A 82 -12.22 4.73 2.47
N GLU A 83 -12.73 4.65 1.24
CA GLU A 83 -13.66 3.61 0.80
C GLU A 83 -13.03 2.21 0.87
N VAL A 84 -11.84 2.03 0.26
CA VAL A 84 -11.09 0.76 0.32
C VAL A 84 -10.74 0.38 1.76
N MET A 85 -10.36 1.35 2.60
CA MET A 85 -10.04 1.08 4.00
C MET A 85 -11.26 0.66 4.83
N LYS A 86 -12.45 1.17 4.49
CA LYS A 86 -13.71 0.79 5.12
C LYS A 86 -14.07 -0.65 4.77
N GLU A 87 -13.94 -1.04 3.50
CA GLU A 87 -14.13 -2.42 3.05
C GLU A 87 -13.14 -3.38 3.71
N LEU A 88 -11.86 -2.97 3.81
CA LEU A 88 -10.82 -3.74 4.48
C LEU A 88 -11.05 -3.85 6.00
N GLY A 89 -11.67 -2.83 6.63
CA GLY A 89 -12.04 -2.84 8.04
C GLY A 89 -13.18 -3.81 8.32
N GLY A 90 -14.25 -3.74 7.53
CA GLY A 90 -15.40 -4.64 7.65
C GLY A 90 -15.06 -6.12 7.42
N ASN A 91 -14.05 -6.41 6.59
CA ASN A 91 -13.63 -7.78 6.31
C ASN A 91 -12.67 -8.37 7.38
N ARG A 92 -12.02 -7.53 8.20
CA ARG A 92 -11.10 -7.96 9.26
C ARG A 92 -11.82 -8.42 10.53
N ASP A 93 -13.00 -7.88 10.82
CA ASP A 93 -13.79 -8.25 12.01
C ASP A 93 -14.36 -9.68 11.93
N ILE A 94 -14.36 -10.31 10.74
CA ILE A 94 -14.88 -11.67 10.53
C ILE A 94 -13.83 -12.75 10.83
N LYS A 95 -12.53 -12.42 10.88
CA LYS A 95 -11.45 -13.40 11.11
C LYS A 95 -11.21 -13.72 12.60
N GLY A 96 -11.96 -13.11 13.53
CA GLY A 96 -11.72 -13.19 14.98
C GLY A 96 -12.58 -14.18 15.78
N GLY A 97 -13.43 -15.00 15.15
CA GLY A 97 -14.36 -15.87 15.88
C GLY A 97 -14.55 -17.24 15.27
N GLY A 98 -13.85 -18.25 15.78
CA GLY A 98 -14.18 -19.63 15.44
C GLY A 98 -13.08 -20.67 15.63
N ASN A 99 -12.49 -20.77 16.82
CA ASN A 99 -12.06 -22.09 17.28
C ASN A 99 -12.31 -22.21 18.79
N LYS A 100 -13.58 -22.41 19.16
CA LYS A 100 -13.89 -23.02 20.44
C LYS A 100 -13.53 -24.49 20.29
N GLU A 101 -12.32 -24.78 20.76
CA GLU A 101 -11.90 -26.00 21.43
C GLU A 101 -13.08 -26.94 21.77
N ASN A 102 -13.30 -27.92 20.90
CA ASN A 102 -14.09 -29.09 21.22
C ASN A 102 -13.14 -30.10 21.88
N THR A 103 -12.98 -29.99 23.20
CA THR A 103 -12.45 -31.06 24.04
C THR A 103 -13.63 -31.83 24.64
N ASP A 104 -14.15 -32.79 23.87
CA ASP A 104 -14.93 -33.90 24.38
C ASP A 104 -14.16 -35.19 24.10
N GLY A 105 -13.84 -35.95 25.15
CA GLY A 105 -13.22 -37.28 25.07
C GLY A 105 -12.31 -37.60 26.25
#